data_AF-A0AAD1NN44-F1
#
_entry.id   AF-A0AAD1NN44-F1
#
_cell.length_a   1.000
_cell.length_b   1.000
_cell.length_c   1.000
_cell.angle_alpha   90.00
_cell.angle_beta   90.00
_cell.angle_gamma   90.00
#
_symmetry.space_group_name_H-M   'P 1'
#
loop_
_entity.id
_entity.type
_entity.pdbx_description
1 polymer ?
#
loop_
_entity_poly.entity_id
_entity_poly.type
_entity_poly.pdbx_seq_one_letter_code
_entity_poly.pdbx_strand_id
1 'polypeptide(L)'
;MDAQKVAQDLSKSGKEFEASEHLSSRRNYIRSEKQLASYFRSAAGIAKLRALIQESSDVEALKSAIKIQYKDNFVSWNDFYYDETRYKILFNRLIKGQISHPVAVNITLKGEVSLYKEAKYFPWSFQSYSQTVATNGEKLVYIPRLQLAKESFTKNISAGDSLLVVGDVWANKIKDESSTFRGFNISVFNKSQFKKEIESH
;
A
#
# COMPACT_ATOMS: atom_id res chain seq x y z
N MET A 1 11.06 -58.96 11.24
CA MET A 1 10.31 -57.72 10.90
C MET A 1 10.78 -56.62 11.85
N ASP A 2 12.08 -56.35 11.94
CA ASP A 2 12.95 -55.60 11.01
C ASP A 2 12.70 -54.09 10.98
N ALA A 3 13.11 -53.45 12.09
CA ALA A 3 13.48 -52.04 12.15
C ALA A 3 14.79 -51.73 11.37
N GLN A 4 15.44 -52.74 10.78
CA GLN A 4 16.66 -52.58 9.98
C GLN A 4 16.40 -52.00 8.57
N LYS A 5 15.15 -51.83 8.14
CA LYS A 5 14.81 -51.32 6.80
C LYS A 5 14.49 -49.82 6.71
N VAL A 6 14.34 -49.13 7.85
CA VAL A 6 14.04 -47.68 7.86
C VAL A 6 15.31 -46.84 8.13
N ALA A 7 16.38 -47.46 8.64
CA ALA A 7 17.63 -46.79 8.98
C ALA A 7 18.63 -46.63 7.81
N GLN A 8 18.37 -47.19 6.62
CA GLN A 8 19.30 -47.11 5.49
C GLN A 8 19.06 -45.94 4.52
N ASP A 9 17.92 -45.24 4.57
CA ASP A 9 17.68 -44.10 3.67
C ASP A 9 18.03 -42.72 4.27
N LEU A 10 18.48 -42.67 5.53
CA LEU A 10 18.86 -41.42 6.22
C LEU A 10 20.38 -41.23 6.39
N SER A 11 21.21 -42.13 5.86
CA SER A 11 22.69 -42.05 5.97
C SER A 11 23.40 -41.37 4.80
N LYS A 12 22.69 -40.68 3.89
CA LYS A 12 23.29 -39.85 2.85
C LYS A 12 22.83 -38.40 2.93
N SER A 13 23.32 -37.68 3.95
CA SER A 13 23.87 -36.32 3.83
C SER A 13 23.99 -35.73 5.23
N GLY A 14 25.10 -36.03 5.89
CA GLY A 14 25.50 -35.36 7.13
C GLY A 14 25.93 -33.92 6.90
N LYS A 15 25.52 -33.05 7.82
CA LYS A 15 26.34 -32.11 8.63
C LYS A 15 25.33 -31.21 9.41
N GLU A 16 25.04 -31.45 10.69
CA GLU A 16 25.82 -31.06 11.90
C GLU A 16 26.04 -29.54 12.01
N PHE A 17 25.77 -28.80 13.10
CA PHE A 17 25.42 -29.11 14.50
C PHE A 17 24.81 -27.85 15.18
N GLU A 18 24.05 -28.08 16.27
CA GLU A 18 23.57 -27.30 17.46
C GLU A 18 23.99 -25.82 17.68
N ALA A 19 23.38 -24.99 18.54
CA ALA A 19 22.61 -25.13 19.79
C ALA A 19 21.71 -23.86 19.93
N SER A 20 20.83 -23.60 20.91
CA SER A 20 20.56 -24.09 22.25
C SER A 20 19.14 -23.62 22.65
N GLU A 21 18.51 -24.32 23.58
CA GLU A 21 17.25 -23.90 24.20
C GLU A 21 17.42 -22.65 25.07
N HIS A 22 16.57 -21.64 24.84
CA HIS A 22 16.08 -20.78 25.91
C HIS A 22 14.56 -20.66 25.79
N LEU A 23 13.88 -21.18 26.82
CA LEU A 23 12.45 -21.07 27.07
C LEU A 23 12.07 -19.59 27.24
N SER A 24 11.32 -19.04 26.29
CA SER A 24 10.35 -17.97 26.57
C SER A 24 9.11 -18.20 25.69
N SER A 25 7.92 -17.99 26.27
CA SER A 25 6.59 -18.26 25.72
C SER A 25 6.51 -18.20 24.18
N ARG A 26 6.42 -19.36 23.53
CA ARG A 26 6.25 -19.44 22.07
C ARG A 26 4.87 -18.91 21.68
N ARG A 27 4.78 -17.61 21.42
CA ARG A 27 3.88 -17.12 20.37
C ARG A 27 4.31 -17.86 19.11
N ASN A 28 3.48 -18.79 18.64
CA ASN A 28 3.71 -19.53 17.39
C ASN A 28 3.66 -18.53 16.24
N TYR A 29 4.81 -17.92 15.93
CA TYR A 29 4.96 -17.05 14.78
C TYR A 29 4.99 -17.96 13.55
N ILE A 30 3.86 -18.06 12.86
CA ILE A 30 3.78 -18.78 11.59
C ILE A 30 4.63 -18.00 10.58
N ARG A 31 5.78 -18.55 10.20
CA ARG A 31 6.65 -18.01 9.17
C ARG A 31 5.94 -18.13 7.83
N SER A 32 5.16 -17.12 7.47
CA SER A 32 4.51 -17.01 6.16
C SER A 32 5.57 -16.67 5.10
N GLU A 33 6.25 -17.68 4.57
CA GLU A 33 7.16 -17.47 3.43
C GLU A 33 6.41 -17.25 2.11
N LYS A 34 5.08 -17.49 2.04
CA LYS A 34 4.31 -17.45 0.78
C LYS A 34 2.96 -16.70 0.79
N GLN A 35 2.41 -16.27 1.93
CA GLN A 35 1.04 -15.68 1.96
C GLN A 35 0.97 -14.15 2.11
N LEU A 36 1.95 -13.50 2.74
CA LEU A 36 1.97 -12.05 2.89
C LEU A 36 2.28 -11.31 1.57
N ALA A 37 3.18 -11.85 0.74
CA ALA A 37 3.54 -11.23 -0.54
C ALA A 37 2.36 -11.07 -1.51
N SER A 38 1.40 -12.00 -1.52
CA SER A 38 0.17 -11.87 -2.32
C SER A 38 -0.76 -10.77 -1.80
N TYR A 39 -0.78 -10.55 -0.48
CA TYR A 39 -1.59 -9.48 0.10
C TYR A 39 -1.05 -8.10 -0.26
N PHE A 40 0.28 -7.94 -0.30
CA PHE A 40 0.92 -6.67 -0.69
C PHE A 40 0.78 -6.32 -2.17
N ARG A 41 0.47 -7.31 -3.01
CA ARG A 41 0.26 -7.11 -4.47
C ARG A 41 -1.16 -6.70 -4.84
N SER A 42 -2.09 -6.64 -3.87
CA SER A 42 -3.49 -6.29 -4.14
C SER A 42 -4.09 -5.40 -3.06
N ALA A 43 -4.93 -4.45 -3.48
CA ALA A 43 -5.70 -3.61 -2.55
C ALA A 43 -6.58 -4.45 -1.62
N ALA A 44 -7.15 -5.57 -2.11
CA ALA A 44 -7.92 -6.49 -1.27
C ALA A 44 -7.09 -7.09 -0.13
N GLY A 45 -5.82 -7.41 -0.38
CA GLY A 45 -4.93 -7.93 0.64
C GLY A 45 -4.48 -6.87 1.64
N ILE A 46 -4.17 -5.67 1.16
CA ILE A 46 -3.88 -4.53 2.04
C ILE A 46 -5.08 -4.20 2.92
N ALA A 47 -6.31 -4.23 2.40
CA ALA A 47 -7.52 -4.00 3.18
C ALA A 47 -7.65 -5.02 4.33
N LYS A 48 -7.38 -6.30 4.06
CA LYS A 48 -7.40 -7.35 5.08
C LYS A 48 -6.31 -7.12 6.14
N LEU A 49 -5.09 -6.80 5.72
CA LEU A 49 -4.01 -6.51 6.64
C LEU A 49 -4.31 -5.27 7.50
N ARG A 50 -4.87 -4.22 6.91
CA ARG A 50 -5.31 -3.03 7.65
C ARG A 50 -6.39 -3.36 8.67
N ALA A 51 -7.38 -4.18 8.32
CA ALA A 51 -8.42 -4.61 9.26
C ALA A 51 -7.82 -5.37 10.45
N LEU A 52 -6.92 -6.34 10.20
CA LEU A 52 -6.20 -7.07 11.26
C LEU A 52 -5.39 -6.15 12.18
N ILE A 53 -4.79 -5.09 11.62
CA ILE A 53 -4.09 -4.08 12.41
C ILE A 53 -5.07 -3.30 13.31
N GLN A 54 -6.21 -2.90 12.76
CA GLN A 54 -7.22 -2.12 13.47
C GLN A 54 -7.96 -2.90 14.55
N GLU A 55 -8.14 -4.21 14.35
CA GLU A 55 -8.78 -5.13 15.30
C GLU A 55 -7.82 -5.59 16.42
N SER A 56 -6.53 -5.28 16.32
CA SER A 56 -5.53 -5.61 17.33
C SER A 56 -5.77 -4.82 18.63
N SER A 57 -5.59 -5.49 19.77
CA SER A 57 -5.59 -4.84 21.09
C SER A 57 -4.44 -3.85 21.26
N ASP A 58 -3.36 -4.01 20.48
CA ASP A 58 -2.22 -3.09 20.43
C ASP A 58 -1.90 -2.75 18.97
N VAL A 59 -2.62 -1.75 18.46
CA VAL A 59 -2.53 -1.29 17.07
C VAL A 59 -1.14 -0.77 16.74
N GLU A 60 -0.53 0.03 17.63
CA GLU A 60 0.72 0.71 17.36
C GLU A 60 1.93 -0.25 17.42
N ALA A 61 1.93 -1.21 18.34
CA ALA A 61 2.93 -2.26 18.34
C ALA A 61 2.85 -3.11 17.07
N LEU A 62 1.64 -3.48 16.63
CA LEU A 62 1.47 -4.29 15.42
C LEU A 62 1.86 -3.53 14.15
N LYS A 63 1.47 -2.25 14.01
CA LYS A 63 1.94 -1.38 12.91
C LYS A 63 3.47 -1.32 12.86
N SER A 64 4.12 -1.16 14.01
CA SER A 64 5.58 -1.05 14.13
C SER A 64 6.31 -2.36 13.80
N ALA A 65 5.66 -3.51 14.06
CA ALA A 65 6.22 -4.82 13.75
C ALA A 65 6.12 -5.18 12.25
N ILE A 66 5.17 -4.60 11.52
CA ILE A 66 4.96 -4.91 10.10
C ILE A 66 6.05 -4.26 9.23
N LYS A 67 6.73 -5.11 8.47
CA LYS A 67 7.72 -4.72 7.47
C LYS A 67 7.31 -5.28 6.12
N ILE A 68 7.25 -4.41 5.12
CA ILE A 68 6.83 -4.72 3.75
C ILE A 68 8.08 -4.85 2.89
N GLN A 69 8.29 -6.05 2.37
CA GLN A 69 9.43 -6.29 1.49
C GLN A 69 9.18 -5.67 0.10
N TYR A 70 10.13 -4.87 -0.37
CA TYR A 70 10.14 -4.32 -1.71
C TYR A 70 11.56 -4.33 -2.27
N LYS A 71 11.79 -5.12 -3.33
CA LYS A 71 13.12 -5.45 -3.84
C LYS A 71 13.99 -5.98 -2.69
N ASP A 72 15.18 -5.41 -2.49
CA ASP A 72 16.14 -5.82 -1.44
C ASP A 72 15.94 -5.05 -0.12
N ASN A 73 14.88 -4.23 0.00
CA ASN A 73 14.62 -3.39 1.15
C ASN A 73 13.31 -3.74 1.87
N PHE A 74 13.17 -3.23 3.09
CA PHE A 74 11.94 -3.28 3.88
C PHE A 74 11.39 -1.88 4.12
N VAL A 75 10.10 -1.72 3.91
CA VAL A 75 9.34 -0.49 4.13
C VAL A 75 8.46 -0.67 5.36
N SER A 76 8.45 0.29 6.28
CA SER A 76 7.55 0.24 7.44
C SER A 76 6.09 0.38 7.01
N TRP A 77 5.14 -0.13 7.80
CA TRP A 77 3.71 0.09 7.52
C TRP A 77 3.38 1.58 7.37
N ASN A 78 3.95 2.43 8.24
CA ASN A 78 3.71 3.87 8.23
C ASN A 78 4.31 4.57 7.01
N ASP A 79 5.32 3.98 6.38
CA ASP A 79 5.91 4.49 5.14
C ASP A 79 5.25 3.91 3.89
N PHE A 80 4.47 2.85 4.03
CA PHE A 80 3.77 2.21 2.92
C PHE A 80 2.30 2.62 2.83
N TYR A 81 1.57 2.71 3.94
CA TYR A 81 0.14 2.97 3.99
C TYR A 81 -0.17 4.41 4.43
N TYR A 82 -1.00 5.10 3.66
CA TYR A 82 -1.44 6.47 3.89
C TYR A 82 -2.95 6.58 3.77
N ASP A 83 -3.62 6.89 4.87
CA ASP A 83 -5.00 7.37 4.82
C ASP A 83 -5.04 8.85 4.40
N GLU A 84 -6.25 9.38 4.23
CA GLU A 84 -6.49 10.78 3.89
C GLU A 84 -5.81 11.74 4.86
N THR A 85 -5.65 11.35 6.14
CA THR A 85 -5.07 12.22 7.17
C THR A 85 -3.56 12.44 7.01
N ARG A 86 -2.90 11.58 6.21
CA ARG A 86 -1.44 11.53 6.05
C ARG A 86 -0.97 11.97 4.66
N TYR A 87 -1.86 12.51 3.82
CA TYR A 87 -1.51 13.00 2.49
C TYR A 87 -0.42 14.07 2.51
N LYS A 88 -0.48 14.98 3.48
CA LYS A 88 0.55 16.02 3.65
C LYS A 88 1.94 15.45 3.82
N ILE A 89 2.04 14.38 4.61
CA ILE A 89 3.30 13.68 4.86
C ILE A 89 3.78 13.01 3.57
N LEU A 90 2.90 12.25 2.89
CA LEU A 90 3.22 11.56 1.65
C LEU A 90 3.77 12.52 0.58
N PHE A 91 3.06 13.60 0.29
CA PHE A 91 3.49 14.57 -0.71
C PHE A 91 4.83 15.24 -0.36
N ASN A 92 5.02 15.64 0.91
CA ASN A 92 6.28 16.22 1.34
C ASN A 92 7.46 15.26 1.16
N ARG A 93 7.23 13.95 1.32
CA ARG A 93 8.24 12.94 1.04
C ARG A 93 8.46 12.76 -0.46
N LEU A 94 7.41 12.81 -1.28
CA LEU A 94 7.52 12.72 -2.75
C LEU A 94 8.34 13.87 -3.33
N ILE A 95 8.06 15.12 -2.95
CA ILE A 95 8.82 16.29 -3.45
C ILE A 95 10.29 16.29 -3.00
N LYS A 96 10.62 15.56 -1.93
CA LYS A 96 11.99 15.35 -1.43
C LYS A 96 12.66 14.11 -2.03
N GLY A 97 11.98 13.37 -2.91
CA GLY A 97 12.51 12.13 -3.51
C GLY A 97 12.67 10.98 -2.51
N GLN A 98 11.91 10.98 -1.41
CA GLN A 98 12.05 10.01 -0.31
C GLN A 98 11.13 8.77 -0.45
N ILE A 99 10.44 8.63 -1.58
CA ILE A 99 9.58 7.49 -1.90
C ILE A 99 10.11 6.86 -3.18
N SER A 100 10.52 5.60 -3.09
CA SER A 100 11.08 4.81 -4.21
C SER A 100 10.36 3.48 -4.41
N HIS A 101 9.22 3.31 -3.73
CA HIS A 101 8.41 2.11 -3.71
C HIS A 101 6.93 2.47 -3.91
N PRO A 102 6.10 1.53 -4.39
CA PRO A 102 4.66 1.68 -4.38
C PRO A 102 4.14 1.92 -2.96
N VAL A 103 3.01 2.61 -2.86
CA VAL A 103 2.34 2.90 -1.59
C VAL A 103 0.87 2.48 -1.67
N ALA A 104 0.29 2.19 -0.52
CA ALA A 104 -1.15 2.04 -0.34
C ALA A 104 -1.75 3.37 0.13
N VAL A 105 -2.79 3.84 -0.54
CA VAL A 105 -3.45 5.11 -0.24
C VAL A 105 -4.96 4.93 -0.25
N ASN A 106 -5.65 5.39 0.80
CA ASN A 106 -7.10 5.58 0.73
C ASN A 106 -7.37 6.88 0.01
N ILE A 107 -8.23 6.88 -1.01
CA ILE A 107 -8.68 8.06 -1.75
C ILE A 107 -10.20 8.07 -1.84
N THR A 108 -10.80 9.24 -1.81
CA THR A 108 -12.23 9.40 -2.10
C THR A 108 -12.41 10.15 -3.41
N LEU A 109 -13.09 9.55 -4.39
CA LEU A 109 -13.21 10.11 -5.73
C LEU A 109 -14.10 11.34 -5.76
N LYS A 110 -13.74 12.30 -6.61
CA LYS A 110 -14.47 13.55 -6.84
C LYS A 110 -14.72 13.76 -8.33
N GLY A 111 -15.94 14.13 -8.67
CA GLY A 111 -16.33 14.50 -10.03
C GLY A 111 -16.31 13.33 -11.01
N GLU A 112 -16.24 13.67 -12.30
CA GLU A 112 -16.32 12.71 -13.39
C GLU A 112 -14.93 12.23 -13.86
N VAL A 113 -14.92 11.07 -14.53
CA VAL A 113 -13.71 10.56 -15.16
C VAL A 113 -13.28 11.47 -16.31
N SER A 114 -11.99 11.78 -16.38
CA SER A 114 -11.38 12.50 -17.49
C SER A 114 -10.57 11.56 -18.38
N LEU A 115 -10.57 11.83 -19.70
CA LEU A 115 -9.76 11.12 -20.70
C LEU A 115 -8.70 12.06 -21.30
N TYR A 116 -7.43 11.70 -21.14
CA TYR A 116 -6.27 12.35 -21.72
C TYR A 116 -5.74 11.53 -22.89
N LYS A 117 -6.18 11.86 -24.12
CA LYS A 117 -5.87 11.10 -25.34
C LYS A 117 -4.37 11.01 -25.67
N GLU A 118 -3.58 11.99 -25.23
CA GLU A 118 -2.14 12.06 -25.49
C GLU A 118 -1.30 11.29 -24.45
N ALA A 119 -1.90 10.80 -23.37
CA ALA A 119 -1.17 10.11 -22.32
C ALA A 119 -0.75 8.70 -22.76
N LYS A 120 0.56 8.41 -22.67
CA LYS A 120 1.13 7.13 -23.10
C LYS A 120 0.70 5.92 -22.26
N TYR A 121 0.51 6.09 -20.94
CA TYR A 121 0.31 4.96 -20.02
C TYR A 121 -1.01 5.03 -19.23
N PHE A 122 -1.44 6.22 -18.82
CA PHE A 122 -2.64 6.41 -18.01
C PHE A 122 -3.56 7.47 -18.63
N PRO A 123 -4.37 7.07 -19.63
CA PRO A 123 -5.25 8.02 -20.29
C PRO A 123 -6.49 8.36 -19.45
N TRP A 124 -6.86 7.56 -18.46
CA TRP A 124 -8.06 7.81 -17.66
C TRP A 124 -7.70 8.36 -16.28
N SER A 125 -8.38 9.38 -15.80
CA SER A 125 -8.13 9.92 -14.46
C SER A 125 -9.38 10.28 -13.69
N PHE A 126 -9.32 10.12 -12.37
CA PHE A 126 -10.26 10.72 -11.43
C PHE A 126 -9.56 11.72 -10.52
N GLN A 127 -10.24 12.82 -10.24
CA GLN A 127 -9.91 13.68 -9.13
C GLN A 127 -10.33 13.01 -7.81
N SER A 128 -9.64 13.31 -6.71
CA SER A 128 -9.95 12.84 -5.36
C SER A 128 -10.03 13.98 -4.35
N TYR A 129 -10.83 13.86 -3.30
CA TYR A 129 -10.88 14.90 -2.26
C TYR A 129 -9.51 15.13 -1.61
N SER A 130 -9.29 16.37 -1.17
CA SER A 130 -8.06 16.81 -0.51
C SER A 130 -8.28 17.03 0.99
N GLN A 131 -7.25 16.77 1.79
CA GLN A 131 -7.32 16.87 3.25
C GLN A 131 -7.17 18.29 3.83
N THR A 132 -6.77 19.30 3.04
CA THR A 132 -6.39 20.61 3.62
C THR A 132 -7.54 21.59 3.63
N VAL A 133 -7.76 22.23 4.78
CA VAL A 133 -8.67 23.37 4.92
C VAL A 133 -7.89 24.64 4.56
N ALA A 134 -8.43 25.45 3.64
CA ALA A 134 -7.86 26.75 3.33
C ALA A 134 -7.86 27.61 4.61
N THR A 135 -6.69 28.02 5.08
CA THR A 135 -6.57 28.95 6.21
C THR A 135 -6.35 30.36 5.63
N ASN A 136 -7.23 31.29 5.97
CA ASN A 136 -7.07 32.73 5.71
C ASN A 136 -6.84 33.14 4.25
N GLY A 137 -7.65 32.57 3.33
CA GLY A 137 -7.98 33.25 2.07
C GLY A 137 -7.16 32.91 0.82
N GLU A 138 -5.90 32.45 0.89
CA GLU A 138 -5.09 32.28 -0.34
C GLU A 138 -4.13 31.09 -0.32
N LYS A 139 -4.63 29.87 -0.10
CA LYS A 139 -3.91 28.66 -0.55
C LYS A 139 -4.83 27.74 -1.30
N LEU A 140 -4.49 27.50 -2.57
CA LEU A 140 -5.19 26.56 -3.42
C LEU A 140 -4.84 25.14 -2.95
N VAL A 141 -5.86 24.43 -2.47
CA VAL A 141 -5.73 23.04 -2.04
C VAL A 141 -6.01 22.17 -3.26
N TYR A 142 -4.98 21.45 -3.71
CA TYR A 142 -5.13 20.58 -4.87
C TYR A 142 -5.40 19.13 -4.49
N ILE A 143 -6.18 18.55 -5.37
CA ILE A 143 -6.88 17.27 -5.31
C ILE A 143 -5.95 16.17 -5.88
N PRO A 144 -5.63 15.10 -5.14
CA PRO A 144 -4.90 13.96 -5.68
C PRO A 144 -5.58 13.39 -6.92
N ARG A 145 -4.80 12.88 -7.87
CA ARG A 145 -5.34 12.25 -9.07
C ARG A 145 -5.06 10.77 -9.10
N LEU A 146 -6.12 9.99 -9.23
CA LEU A 146 -6.04 8.57 -9.58
C LEU A 146 -5.87 8.46 -11.09
N GLN A 147 -4.79 7.82 -11.53
CA GLN A 147 -4.44 7.61 -12.93
C GLN A 147 -4.63 6.12 -13.27
N LEU A 148 -5.44 5.82 -14.28
CA LEU A 148 -5.88 4.47 -14.64
C LEU A 148 -5.42 4.12 -16.06
N ALA A 149 -4.82 2.95 -16.22
CA ALA A 149 -4.29 2.51 -17.51
C ALA A 149 -5.37 2.01 -18.50
N LYS A 150 -6.55 1.61 -18.01
CA LYS A 150 -7.60 0.98 -18.82
C LYS A 150 -8.97 1.57 -18.52
N GLU A 151 -9.78 1.80 -19.56
CA GLU A 151 -11.16 2.26 -19.44
C GLU A 151 -12.01 1.33 -18.57
N SER A 152 -11.84 0.01 -18.69
CA SER A 152 -12.56 -0.97 -17.88
C SER A 152 -12.47 -0.76 -16.36
N PHE A 153 -11.46 -0.01 -15.89
CA PHE A 153 -11.29 0.29 -14.47
C PHE A 153 -12.26 1.36 -13.96
N THR A 154 -12.79 2.20 -14.86
CA THR A 154 -13.72 3.30 -14.55
C THR A 154 -15.16 2.81 -14.34
N LYS A 155 -15.54 1.70 -14.97
CA LYS A 155 -16.93 1.22 -15.06
C LYS A 155 -17.64 0.98 -13.72
N ASN A 156 -16.88 0.66 -12.67
CA ASN A 156 -17.44 0.30 -11.37
C ASN A 156 -17.03 1.30 -10.28
N ILE A 157 -16.61 2.51 -10.63
CA ILE A 157 -16.25 3.58 -9.69
C ILE A 157 -16.86 4.91 -10.14
N SER A 158 -17.22 5.76 -9.20
CA SER A 158 -17.94 7.02 -9.38
C SER A 158 -17.53 8.02 -8.30
N ALA A 159 -17.90 9.29 -8.49
CA ALA A 159 -17.75 10.31 -7.45
C ALA A 159 -18.35 9.84 -6.12
N GLY A 160 -17.68 10.16 -5.01
CA GLY A 160 -18.07 9.75 -3.66
C GLY A 160 -17.55 8.37 -3.24
N ASP A 161 -17.12 7.51 -4.18
CA ASP A 161 -16.54 6.23 -3.80
C ASP A 161 -15.19 6.41 -3.10
N SER A 162 -15.07 5.82 -1.91
CA SER A 162 -13.79 5.62 -1.25
C SER A 162 -13.11 4.36 -1.79
N LEU A 163 -11.85 4.48 -2.20
CA LEU A 163 -11.03 3.42 -2.73
C LEU A 163 -9.76 3.26 -1.90
N LEU A 164 -9.36 2.03 -1.65
CA LEU A 164 -7.98 1.71 -1.32
C LEU A 164 -7.23 1.40 -2.61
N VAL A 165 -6.12 2.10 -2.83
CA VAL A 165 -5.31 2.01 -4.04
C VAL A 165 -3.87 1.68 -3.67
N VAL A 166 -3.24 0.74 -4.40
CA VAL A 166 -1.84 0.35 -4.25
C VAL A 166 -1.12 0.61 -5.57
N GLY A 167 -0.19 1.56 -5.60
CA GLY A 167 0.45 1.94 -6.85
C GLY A 167 1.63 2.88 -6.68
N ASP A 168 2.28 3.16 -7.81
CA ASP A 168 3.35 4.16 -7.85
C ASP A 168 2.74 5.55 -7.73
N VAL A 169 3.40 6.38 -6.95
CA VAL A 169 3.02 7.75 -6.66
C VAL A 169 4.09 8.70 -7.14
N TRP A 170 3.68 9.86 -7.62
CA TRP A 170 4.60 10.93 -7.99
C TRP A 170 3.98 12.29 -7.71
N ALA A 171 4.86 13.25 -7.45
CA ALA A 171 4.52 14.65 -7.31
C ALA A 171 5.50 15.47 -8.14
N ASN A 172 4.99 16.39 -8.95
CA ASN A 172 5.84 17.34 -9.66
C ASN A 172 6.02 18.58 -8.77
N LYS A 173 7.27 19.06 -8.61
CA LYS A 173 7.53 20.35 -7.96
C LYS A 173 7.02 21.45 -8.91
N ILE A 174 6.05 22.23 -8.46
CA ILE A 174 5.49 23.32 -9.26
C ILE A 174 6.11 24.63 -8.77
N LYS A 175 6.38 25.54 -9.71
CA LYS A 175 6.99 26.86 -9.45
C LYS A 175 6.07 27.81 -8.67
N ASP A 176 4.84 27.40 -8.41
CA ASP A 176 3.81 28.21 -7.78
C ASP A 176 3.73 27.88 -6.28
N GLU A 177 4.22 28.82 -5.46
CA GLU A 177 4.26 28.70 -4.00
C GLU A 177 2.87 28.85 -3.34
N SER A 178 1.86 29.30 -4.10
CA SER A 178 0.47 29.43 -3.61
C SER A 178 -0.30 28.09 -3.59
N SER A 179 0.25 27.07 -4.24
CA SER A 179 -0.38 25.76 -4.45
C SER A 179 0.14 24.71 -3.46
N THR A 180 -0.75 24.00 -2.76
CA THR A 180 -0.38 22.81 -1.97
C THR A 180 -0.86 21.54 -2.67
N PHE A 181 -0.03 20.48 -2.73
CA PHE A 181 -0.33 19.16 -3.33
C PHE A 181 -0.51 19.08 -4.85
N ARG A 182 -0.23 20.15 -5.59
CA ARG A 182 -0.45 20.16 -7.03
C ARG A 182 0.51 19.19 -7.73
N GLY A 183 -0.06 18.33 -8.59
CA GLY A 183 0.69 17.28 -9.28
C GLY A 183 0.87 15.98 -8.49
N PHE A 184 0.18 15.79 -7.35
CA PHE A 184 0.13 14.49 -6.69
C PHE A 184 -0.73 13.51 -7.50
N ASN A 185 -0.12 12.43 -7.95
CA ASN A 185 -0.77 11.37 -8.73
C ASN A 185 -0.46 10.00 -8.12
N ILE A 186 -1.40 9.08 -8.28
CA ILE A 186 -1.24 7.65 -8.01
C ILE A 186 -1.67 6.84 -9.22
N SER A 187 -0.91 5.80 -9.57
CA SER A 187 -1.14 4.99 -10.77
C SER A 187 -1.73 3.61 -10.49
N VAL A 188 -2.57 3.16 -11.43
CA VAL A 188 -3.16 1.82 -11.45
C VAL A 188 -3.01 1.22 -12.85
N PHE A 189 -2.27 0.12 -12.94
CA PHE A 189 -2.10 -0.68 -14.16
C PHE A 189 -3.00 -1.92 -14.19
N ASN A 190 -3.30 -2.48 -13.03
CA ASN A 190 -4.03 -3.73 -12.87
C ASN A 190 -5.25 -3.55 -11.97
N LYS A 191 -6.32 -4.30 -12.25
CA LYS A 191 -7.56 -4.23 -11.46
C LYS A 191 -7.34 -4.56 -9.97
N SER A 192 -6.40 -5.44 -9.66
CA SER A 192 -6.07 -5.82 -8.27
C SER A 192 -5.48 -4.67 -7.44
N GLN A 193 -4.98 -3.61 -8.07
CA GLN A 193 -4.35 -2.48 -7.40
C GLN A 193 -5.36 -1.52 -6.77
N PHE A 194 -6.67 -1.68 -6.99
CA PHE A 194 -7.65 -0.89 -6.28
C PHE A 194 -8.87 -1.71 -5.89
N LYS A 195 -9.51 -1.27 -4.82
CA LYS A 195 -10.73 -1.87 -4.28
C LYS A 195 -11.59 -0.74 -3.72
N LYS A 196 -12.92 -0.85 -3.92
CA LYS A 196 -13.89 -0.04 -3.16
C LYS A 196 -13.84 -0.40 -1.68
N GLU A 197 -13.69 0.62 -0.87
CA GLU A 197 -13.94 0.55 0.56
C GLU A 197 -15.46 0.47 0.75
N ILE A 198 -15.91 -0.39 1.66
CA ILE A 198 -17.31 -0.42 2.07
C ILE A 198 -17.34 0.42 3.34
N GLU A 199 -18.23 1.40 3.43
CA GLU A 199 -18.44 2.13 4.68
C GLU A 199 -18.84 1.12 5.75
N SER A 200 -18.02 1.03 6.80
CA SER A 200 -18.42 0.33 8.02
C SER A 200 -19.50 1.18 8.68
N HIS A 201 -20.76 0.78 8.52
CA HIS A 201 -21.88 1.32 9.27
C HIS A 201 -21.78 0.97 10.76
#